data_AF-A3WCF1-F1
#
_entry.id   AF-A3WCF1-F1
#
_cell.length_a   1.000
_cell.length_b   1.000
_cell.length_c   1.000
_cell.angle_alpha   90.00
_cell.angle_beta   90.00
_cell.angle_gamma   90.00
#
_symmetry.space_group_name_H-M   'P 1'
#
loop_
_entity.id
_entity.type
_entity.pdbx_description
1 polymer ?
#
loop_
_entity_poly.entity_id
_entity_poly.type
_entity_poly.pdbx_seq_one_letter_code
_entity_poly.pdbx_strand_id
1 'polypeptide(L)'
;MEALIMNDKTEHDADAPLGLLTMLKQQLGTAMIAGAGIGLLYGGLVGLGVVLLRETLSIPALLVCLVCIGGGVPILVYAYRRSPSLRDGDPDTPRARRMGKLMFFLMTFVVVIMLPFVIRGDSLEGIEFWSNGPIPQWIALFLGAVWLIGMPALVYFNRVNMDELERGEMEFGETIGFQFFGLGAPLWWIAHRGGFAPEPDLMIMFVATVAVSVAANMYRKVS
;
A
#
# COMPACT_ATOMS: atom_id res chain seq x y z
N MET A 1 -42.39 -21.36 -24.25
CA MET A 1 -41.69 -21.25 -22.95
C MET A 1 -40.24 -20.85 -23.12
N GLU A 2 -39.52 -21.30 -24.15
CA GLU A 2 -38.14 -20.85 -24.46
C GLU A 2 -38.00 -19.37 -24.83
N ALA A 3 -38.99 -18.77 -25.50
CA ALA A 3 -38.94 -17.35 -25.89
C ALA A 3 -38.97 -16.36 -24.71
N LEU A 4 -39.48 -16.77 -23.53
CA LEU A 4 -39.46 -15.96 -22.31
C LEU A 4 -38.11 -16.04 -21.57
N ILE A 5 -37.31 -17.09 -21.81
CA ILE A 5 -35.98 -17.28 -21.20
C ILE A 5 -34.90 -16.52 -21.96
N MET A 6 -35.08 -16.27 -23.27
CA MET A 6 -34.14 -15.45 -24.05
C MET A 6 -34.26 -13.94 -23.77
N ASN A 7 -35.44 -13.44 -23.41
CA ASN A 7 -35.64 -12.01 -23.19
C ASN A 7 -35.04 -11.52 -21.85
N ASP A 8 -34.97 -12.39 -20.85
CA ASP A 8 -34.42 -12.08 -19.52
C ASP A 8 -32.88 -11.92 -19.53
N LYS A 9 -32.18 -12.66 -20.41
CA LYS A 9 -30.72 -12.55 -20.55
C LYS A 9 -30.27 -11.24 -21.23
N THR A 10 -31.07 -10.70 -22.15
CA THR A 10 -30.68 -9.50 -22.90
C THR A 10 -30.84 -8.21 -22.11
N GLU A 11 -31.74 -8.18 -21.11
CA GLU A 11 -31.88 -7.03 -20.20
C GLU A 11 -30.78 -7.03 -19.13
N HIS A 12 -30.34 -8.20 -18.65
CA HIS A 12 -29.31 -8.30 -17.61
C HIS A 12 -27.90 -7.88 -18.07
N ASP A 13 -27.57 -8.06 -19.34
CA ASP A 13 -26.24 -7.71 -19.89
C ASP A 13 -26.09 -6.22 -20.27
N ALA A 14 -27.20 -5.48 -20.43
CA ALA A 14 -27.15 -4.06 -20.81
C ALA A 14 -26.79 -3.12 -19.64
N ASP A 15 -27.06 -3.53 -18.40
CA ASP A 15 -26.83 -2.73 -17.18
C ASP A 15 -25.51 -3.06 -16.46
N ALA A 16 -24.86 -4.17 -16.83
CA ALA A 16 -23.62 -4.65 -16.24
C ALA A 16 -22.45 -3.62 -16.25
N PRO A 17 -22.16 -2.90 -17.36
CA PRO A 17 -21.05 -1.94 -17.38
C PRO A 17 -21.33 -0.68 -16.54
N LEU A 18 -22.60 -0.29 -16.41
CA LEU A 18 -23.00 0.87 -15.60
C LEU A 18 -22.91 0.55 -14.09
N GLY A 19 -23.29 -0.68 -13.72
CA GLY A 19 -23.14 -1.21 -12.36
C GLY A 19 -21.67 -1.32 -11.91
N LEU A 20 -20.79 -1.82 -12.78
CA LEU A 20 -19.36 -1.95 -12.47
C LEU A 20 -18.71 -0.59 -12.18
N LEU A 21 -18.95 0.41 -13.04
CA LEU A 21 -18.37 1.75 -12.89
C LEU A 21 -18.87 2.47 -11.63
N THR A 22 -20.13 2.28 -11.27
CA THR A 22 -20.72 2.87 -10.06
C THR A 22 -20.18 2.19 -8.79
N MET A 23 -20.06 0.86 -8.78
CA MET A 23 -19.38 0.11 -7.72
C MET A 23 -17.92 0.54 -7.55
N LEU A 24 -17.15 0.61 -8.64
CA LEU A 24 -15.75 1.05 -8.61
C LEU A 24 -15.60 2.48 -8.06
N LYS A 25 -16.44 3.43 -8.50
CA LYS A 25 -16.43 4.79 -7.97
C LYS A 25 -16.76 4.84 -6.48
N GLN A 26 -17.72 4.03 -6.03
CA GLN A 26 -18.12 3.96 -4.64
C GLN A 26 -17.01 3.36 -3.76
N GLN A 27 -16.39 2.25 -4.19
CA GLN A 27 -15.27 1.64 -3.47
C GLN A 27 -14.03 2.53 -3.44
N LEU A 28 -13.69 3.19 -4.56
CA LEU A 28 -12.57 4.11 -4.61
C LEU A 28 -12.80 5.30 -3.67
N GLY A 29 -14.02 5.83 -3.64
CA GLY A 29 -14.41 6.93 -2.77
C GLY A 29 -14.28 6.58 -1.29
N THR A 30 -14.80 5.43 -0.86
CA THR A 30 -14.71 4.99 0.54
C THR A 30 -13.28 4.64 0.93
N ALA A 31 -12.51 3.99 0.05
CA ALA A 31 -11.10 3.69 0.26
C ALA A 31 -10.25 4.96 0.42
N MET A 32 -10.49 6.00 -0.39
CA MET A 32 -9.77 7.27 -0.28
C MET A 32 -10.09 8.00 1.04
N ILE A 33 -11.36 8.01 1.47
CA ILE A 33 -11.75 8.62 2.75
C ILE A 33 -11.13 7.86 3.93
N ALA A 34 -11.19 6.53 3.90
CA ALA A 34 -10.53 5.70 4.92
C ALA A 34 -9.01 5.93 4.93
N GLY A 35 -8.37 5.97 3.76
CA GLY A 35 -6.96 6.25 3.60
C GLY A 35 -6.56 7.61 4.19
N ALA A 36 -7.34 8.66 3.94
CA ALA A 36 -7.12 9.98 4.52
C ALA A 36 -7.23 9.97 6.06
N GLY A 37 -8.25 9.29 6.60
CA GLY A 37 -8.41 9.15 8.06
C GLY A 37 -7.25 8.40 8.71
N ILE A 38 -6.78 7.33 8.08
CA ILE A 38 -5.62 6.53 8.53
C ILE A 38 -4.34 7.36 8.47
N GLY A 39 -4.12 8.08 7.37
CA GLY A 39 -2.96 8.95 7.20
C GLY A 39 -2.89 10.03 8.28
N LEU A 40 -4.02 10.68 8.58
CA LEU A 40 -4.12 11.67 9.65
C LEU A 40 -3.89 11.07 11.03
N LEU A 41 -4.49 9.91 11.32
CA LEU A 41 -4.33 9.23 12.61
C LEU A 41 -2.87 8.84 12.85
N TYR A 42 -2.26 8.11 11.92
CA TYR A 42 -0.89 7.64 12.07
C TYR A 42 0.12 8.79 12.00
N GLY A 43 -0.10 9.77 11.11
CA GLY A 43 0.73 10.98 11.06
C GLY A 43 0.69 11.76 12.37
N GLY A 44 -0.49 11.91 12.98
CA GLY A 44 -0.66 12.54 14.28
C GLY A 44 -0.01 11.76 15.43
N LEU A 45 -0.11 10.42 15.44
CA LEU A 45 0.55 9.57 16.45
C LEU A 45 2.07 9.61 16.35
N VAL A 46 2.62 9.52 15.13
CA VAL A 46 4.06 9.63 14.88
C VAL A 46 4.57 11.02 15.27
N GLY A 47 3.87 12.07 14.83
CA GLY A 47 4.20 13.45 15.19
C GLY A 47 4.19 13.68 16.70
N LEU A 48 3.18 13.15 17.39
CA LEU A 48 3.10 13.23 18.85
C LEU A 48 4.30 12.54 19.52
N GLY A 49 4.66 11.34 19.05
CA GLY A 49 5.84 10.62 19.56
C GLY A 49 7.13 11.44 19.39
N VAL A 50 7.29 12.10 18.25
CA VAL A 50 8.46 12.95 17.97
C VAL A 50 8.49 14.19 18.86
N VAL A 51 7.35 14.86 19.05
CA VAL A 51 7.24 16.04 19.93
C VAL A 51 7.53 15.66 21.39
N LEU A 52 7.12 14.47 21.84
CA LEU A 52 7.39 13.98 23.19
C LEU A 52 8.86 13.55 23.39
N LEU A 53 9.52 13.06 22.33
CA LEU A 53 10.93 12.65 22.37
C LEU A 53 11.90 13.83 22.25
N ARG A 54 11.50 14.92 21.60
CA ARG A 54 12.28 16.15 21.54
C ARG A 54 12.08 16.92 22.85
N GLU A 55 13.18 17.34 23.49
CA GLU A 55 13.13 18.15 24.73
C GLU A 55 12.49 19.54 24.53
N THR A 56 12.13 19.90 23.29
CA THR A 56 11.47 21.15 22.91
C THR A 56 9.96 20.95 22.71
N LEU A 57 9.22 20.96 23.82
CA LEU A 57 7.76 20.88 23.82
C LEU A 57 7.13 22.14 23.20
N SER A 58 6.91 22.14 21.89
CA SER A 58 6.17 23.21 21.23
C SER A 58 4.66 22.95 21.28
N ILE A 59 3.94 23.80 22.02
CA ILE A 59 2.48 23.80 22.11
C ILE A 59 1.80 23.75 20.72
N PRO A 60 2.22 24.53 19.70
CA PRO A 60 1.59 24.45 18.38
C PRO A 60 1.76 23.06 17.73
N ALA A 61 2.89 22.39 17.89
CA ALA A 61 3.08 21.05 17.32
C ALA A 61 2.20 20.00 18.01
N LEU A 62 2.04 20.09 19.34
CA LEU A 62 1.09 19.24 20.07
C LEU A 62 -0.34 19.43 19.58
N LEU A 63 -0.76 20.68 19.37
CA LEU A 63 -2.10 20.97 18.85
C LEU A 63 -2.31 20.40 17.44
N VAL A 64 -1.33 20.51 16.55
CA VAL A 64 -1.40 19.90 15.21
C VAL A 64 -1.53 18.37 15.32
N CYS A 65 -0.75 17.72 16.19
CA CYS A 65 -0.83 16.28 16.38
C CYS A 65 -2.21 15.84 16.92
N LEU A 66 -2.75 16.57 17.91
CA LEU A 66 -4.07 16.31 18.47
C LEU A 66 -5.19 16.57 17.48
N VAL A 67 -5.06 17.57 16.60
CA VAL A 67 -6.01 17.82 15.50
C VAL A 67 -5.95 16.69 14.46
N CYS A 68 -4.76 16.22 14.09
CA CYS A 68 -4.61 15.10 13.17
C CYS A 68 -5.21 13.80 13.74
N ILE A 69 -4.95 13.49 15.02
CA ILE A 69 -5.55 12.33 15.70
C ILE A 69 -7.06 12.53 15.82
N GLY A 70 -7.49 13.70 16.31
CA GLY A 70 -8.88 14.06 16.55
C GLY A 70 -9.71 14.20 15.28
N GLY A 71 -9.11 14.47 14.13
CA GLY A 71 -9.74 14.46 12.81
C GLY A 71 -9.69 13.09 12.13
N GLY A 72 -8.58 12.36 12.30
CA GLY A 72 -8.41 11.00 11.74
C GLY A 72 -9.41 10.00 12.31
N VAL A 73 -9.62 9.99 13.63
CA VAL A 73 -10.60 9.11 14.30
C VAL A 73 -12.03 9.28 13.76
N PRO A 74 -12.64 10.48 13.71
CA PRO A 74 -14.00 10.64 13.20
C PRO A 74 -14.12 10.38 11.70
N ILE A 75 -13.09 10.66 10.89
CA ILE A 75 -13.07 10.28 9.47
C ILE A 75 -13.09 8.76 9.34
N LEU A 76 -12.30 8.04 10.14
CA LEU A 76 -12.29 6.59 10.18
C LEU A 76 -13.61 6.02 10.67
N VAL A 77 -14.20 6.59 11.71
CA VAL A 77 -15.52 6.19 12.20
C VAL A 77 -16.59 6.47 11.15
N TYR A 78 -16.53 7.59 10.42
CA TYR A 78 -17.46 7.89 9.34
C TYR A 78 -17.30 6.91 8.17
N ALA A 79 -16.08 6.64 7.73
CA ALA A 79 -15.78 5.65 6.70
C ALA A 79 -16.29 4.27 7.10
N TYR A 80 -16.02 3.86 8.35
CA TYR A 80 -16.52 2.61 8.92
C TYR A 80 -18.03 2.61 9.08
N ARG A 81 -18.70 3.71 9.44
CA ARG A 81 -20.18 3.70 9.54
C ARG A 81 -20.86 3.66 8.17
N ARG A 82 -20.25 4.26 7.15
CA ARG A 82 -20.78 4.28 5.79
C ARG A 82 -20.55 2.96 5.06
N SER A 83 -19.42 2.32 5.31
CA SER A 83 -19.09 0.98 4.82
C SER A 83 -18.50 0.16 5.98
N PRO A 84 -19.34 -0.35 6.90
CA PRO A 84 -18.90 -1.11 8.09
C PRO A 84 -18.17 -2.39 7.76
N SER A 85 -18.31 -2.79 6.51
CA SER A 85 -17.46 -3.74 5.88
C SER A 85 -16.73 -3.06 4.71
N LEU A 86 -15.41 -3.12 4.72
CA LEU A 86 -14.63 -3.25 3.48
C LEU A 86 -14.91 -4.62 2.79
N ARG A 87 -16.01 -5.27 3.16
CA ARG A 87 -16.49 -6.58 2.72
C ARG A 87 -17.81 -6.29 2.02
N ASP A 88 -17.75 -6.02 0.73
CA ASP A 88 -18.97 -5.90 -0.07
C ASP A 88 -19.68 -7.25 -0.07
N GLY A 89 -20.77 -7.39 0.69
CA GLY A 89 -21.66 -8.56 0.67
C GLY A 89 -21.08 -9.89 1.13
N ASP A 90 -19.78 -9.95 1.43
CA ASP A 90 -19.08 -11.20 1.68
C ASP A 90 -19.39 -11.74 3.09
N PRO A 91 -19.75 -13.04 3.25
CA PRO A 91 -20.06 -13.63 4.55
C PRO A 91 -18.92 -13.40 5.56
N ASP A 92 -19.24 -13.22 6.85
CA ASP A 92 -18.24 -13.04 7.91
C ASP A 92 -17.46 -14.33 8.16
N THR A 93 -16.54 -14.64 7.25
CA THR A 93 -15.68 -15.80 7.33
C THR A 93 -14.44 -15.48 8.19
N PRO A 94 -13.87 -16.48 8.88
CA PRO A 94 -12.59 -16.35 9.59
C PRO A 94 -11.45 -15.86 8.69
N ARG A 95 -11.59 -16.01 7.37
CA ARG A 95 -10.62 -15.57 6.36
C ARG A 95 -10.62 -14.05 6.20
N ALA A 96 -11.78 -13.44 6.01
CA ALA A 96 -11.85 -11.99 5.86
C ALA A 96 -11.43 -11.23 7.15
N ARG A 97 -11.61 -11.83 8.34
CA ARG A 97 -11.03 -11.28 9.59
C ARG A 97 -9.50 -11.31 9.61
N ARG A 98 -8.89 -12.35 9.03
CA ARG A 98 -7.43 -12.46 8.92
C ARG A 98 -6.87 -11.46 7.90
N MET A 99 -7.59 -11.22 6.81
CA MET A 99 -7.21 -10.20 5.82
C MET A 99 -7.24 -8.77 6.42
N GLY A 100 -8.24 -8.45 7.25
CA GLY A 100 -8.26 -7.17 7.98
C GLY A 100 -7.04 -6.98 8.90
N LYS A 101 -6.58 -8.05 9.57
CA LYS A 101 -5.33 -8.02 10.36
C LYS A 101 -4.10 -7.80 9.48
N LEU A 102 -4.06 -8.40 8.29
CA LEU A 102 -2.96 -8.20 7.34
C LEU A 102 -2.88 -6.75 6.87
N MET A 103 -4.01 -6.11 6.53
CA MET A 103 -4.04 -4.70 6.15
C MET A 103 -3.54 -3.79 7.29
N PHE A 104 -3.98 -4.05 8.52
CA PHE A 104 -3.49 -3.31 9.70
C PHE A 104 -1.98 -3.49 9.91
N PHE A 105 -1.47 -4.72 9.75
CA PHE A 105 -0.04 -5.00 9.86
C PHE A 105 0.75 -4.27 8.77
N LEU A 106 0.26 -4.26 7.52
CA LEU A 106 0.90 -3.59 6.40
C LEU A 106 0.97 -2.06 6.60
N MET A 107 -0.10 -1.46 7.13
CA MET A 107 -0.11 -0.04 7.50
C MET A 107 0.87 0.27 8.64
N THR A 108 0.87 -0.57 9.67
CA THR A 108 1.80 -0.43 10.80
C THR A 108 3.24 -0.59 10.31
N PHE A 109 3.51 -1.52 9.39
CA PHE A 109 4.82 -1.74 8.81
C PHE A 109 5.36 -0.49 8.08
N VAL A 110 4.53 0.17 7.28
CA VAL A 110 4.90 1.44 6.61
C VAL A 110 5.26 2.51 7.65
N VAL A 111 4.47 2.64 8.71
CA VAL A 111 4.71 3.63 9.76
C VAL A 111 6.00 3.36 10.54
N VAL A 112 6.26 2.09 10.86
CA VAL A 112 7.50 1.65 11.54
C VAL A 112 8.73 1.96 10.68
N ILE A 113 8.65 1.76 9.37
CA ILE A 113 9.72 2.12 8.43
C ILE A 113 9.96 3.63 8.39
N MET A 114 8.91 4.44 8.49
CA MET A 114 9.02 5.90 8.42
C MET A 114 9.56 6.54 9.70
N LEU A 115 9.32 5.92 10.86
CA LEU A 115 9.66 6.47 12.18
C LEU A 115 11.11 6.97 12.33
N PRO A 116 12.16 6.22 11.94
CA PRO A 116 13.54 6.67 12.06
C PRO A 116 13.84 7.99 11.32
N PHE A 117 13.20 8.20 10.16
CA PHE A 117 13.37 9.42 9.38
C PHE A 117 12.75 10.63 10.07
N VAL A 118 11.56 10.44 10.66
CA VAL A 118 10.87 11.52 11.39
C VAL A 118 11.61 11.86 12.70
N ILE A 119 12.13 10.86 13.41
CA ILE A 119 12.91 11.09 14.64
C ILE A 119 14.18 11.88 14.32
N ARG A 120 14.84 11.58 13.20
CA ARG A 120 16.08 12.25 12.80
C ARG A 120 15.89 13.68 12.29
N GLY A 121 14.84 13.95 11.51
CA GLY A 121 14.71 15.21 10.77
C GLY A 121 14.50 16.42 11.69
N ASP A 122 15.46 17.36 11.73
CA ASP A 122 15.30 18.66 12.40
C ASP A 122 14.37 19.61 11.60
N SER A 123 14.10 19.29 10.33
CA SER A 123 13.07 19.91 9.49
C SER A 123 12.51 18.90 8.49
N LEU A 124 11.27 19.13 8.01
CA LEU A 124 10.65 18.35 6.93
C LEU A 124 11.41 18.49 5.59
N GLU A 125 12.25 19.51 5.45
CA GLU A 125 13.10 19.75 4.28
C GLU A 125 14.30 18.80 4.21
N GLY A 126 14.71 18.18 5.32
CA GLY A 126 15.86 17.27 5.39
C GLY A 126 15.57 15.80 5.04
N ILE A 127 14.33 15.46 4.70
CA ILE A 127 13.97 14.10 4.28
C ILE A 127 14.00 14.05 2.74
N GLU A 128 15.20 14.09 2.17
CA GLU A 128 15.39 13.79 0.76
C GLU A 128 15.21 12.28 0.54
N PHE A 129 13.96 11.80 0.46
CA PHE A 129 13.63 10.39 0.23
C PHE A 129 14.25 9.82 -1.06
N TRP A 130 14.60 10.69 -2.00
CA TRP A 130 15.20 10.36 -3.29
C TRP A 130 16.72 10.59 -3.33
N SER A 131 17.32 10.93 -2.20
CA SER A 131 18.77 11.08 -2.10
C SER A 131 19.44 9.71 -1.96
N ASN A 132 20.41 9.44 -2.84
CA ASN A 132 21.29 8.28 -2.73
C ASN A 132 22.46 8.52 -1.74
N GLY A 133 22.37 9.58 -0.93
CA GLY A 133 23.35 9.89 0.10
C GLY A 133 23.38 8.83 1.23
N PRO A 134 24.51 8.69 1.93
CA PRO A 134 24.64 7.71 3.01
C PRO A 134 23.68 8.01 4.17
N ILE A 135 22.88 7.00 4.54
CA ILE A 135 22.04 7.05 5.74
C ILE A 135 22.85 6.66 6.99
N PRO A 136 22.47 7.16 8.19
CA PRO A 136 23.11 6.80 9.45
C PRO A 136 23.06 5.30 9.67
N GLN A 137 24.14 4.76 10.21
CA GLN A 137 24.31 3.32 10.39
C GLN A 137 23.18 2.68 11.22
N TRP A 138 22.70 3.36 12.27
CA TRP A 138 21.59 2.83 13.08
C TRP A 138 20.26 2.76 12.32
N ILE A 139 19.98 3.74 11.44
CA ILE A 139 18.78 3.73 10.57
C ILE A 139 18.92 2.60 9.55
N ALA A 140 20.09 2.46 8.92
CA ALA A 140 20.36 1.39 7.97
C ALA A 140 20.16 0.00 8.60
N LEU A 141 20.70 -0.22 9.81
CA LEU A 141 20.54 -1.47 10.56
C LEU A 141 19.08 -1.73 10.90
N PHE A 142 18.36 -0.72 11.40
CA PHE A 142 16.94 -0.84 11.74
C PHE A 142 16.09 -1.16 10.50
N LEU A 143 16.23 -0.40 9.42
CA LEU A 143 15.48 -0.62 8.18
C LEU A 143 15.83 -1.97 7.56
N GLY A 144 17.10 -2.34 7.55
CA GLY A 144 17.55 -3.66 7.09
C GLY A 144 16.90 -4.79 7.89
N ALA A 145 16.85 -4.67 9.23
CA ALA A 145 16.20 -5.67 10.08
C ALA A 145 14.68 -5.74 9.87
N VAL A 146 14.01 -4.59 9.84
CA VAL A 146 12.56 -4.50 9.58
C VAL A 146 12.22 -5.08 8.22
N TRP A 147 13.02 -4.81 7.19
CA TRP A 147 12.79 -5.35 5.85
C TRP A 147 13.05 -6.85 5.79
N LEU A 148 14.19 -7.31 6.31
CA LEU A 148 14.61 -8.71 6.25
C LEU A 148 13.69 -9.64 7.06
N ILE A 149 13.07 -9.15 8.13
CA ILE A 149 12.16 -9.95 8.97
C ILE A 149 10.70 -9.72 8.55
N GLY A 150 10.31 -8.45 8.36
CA GLY A 150 8.94 -8.06 8.13
C GLY A 150 8.42 -8.46 6.75
N MET A 151 9.23 -8.34 5.70
CA MET A 151 8.79 -8.73 4.34
C MET A 151 8.55 -10.25 4.24
N PRO A 152 9.46 -11.14 4.65
CA PRO A 152 9.18 -12.58 4.63
C PRO A 152 8.00 -12.98 5.52
N ALA A 153 7.84 -12.36 6.69
CA ALA A 153 6.68 -12.59 7.55
C ALA A 153 5.38 -12.18 6.84
N LEU A 154 5.33 -10.99 6.23
CA LEU A 154 4.20 -10.51 5.45
C LEU A 154 3.85 -11.45 4.30
N VAL A 155 4.85 -11.85 3.51
CA VAL A 155 4.66 -12.79 2.39
C VAL A 155 4.15 -14.14 2.88
N TYR A 156 4.73 -14.67 3.96
CA TYR A 156 4.29 -15.93 4.56
C TYR A 156 2.84 -15.85 5.07
N PHE A 157 2.52 -14.83 5.87
CA PHE A 157 1.17 -14.63 6.36
C PHE A 157 0.17 -14.42 5.24
N ASN A 158 0.53 -13.70 4.18
CA ASN A 158 -0.34 -13.53 3.03
C ASN A 158 -0.59 -14.89 2.34
N ARG A 159 0.48 -15.60 1.98
CA ARG A 159 0.40 -16.89 1.26
C ARG A 159 -0.38 -17.98 2.01
N VAL A 160 -0.30 -18.03 3.34
CA VAL A 160 -1.05 -19.02 4.15
C VAL A 160 -2.56 -18.72 4.19
N ASN A 161 -2.97 -17.49 3.93
CA ASN A 161 -4.37 -17.07 3.99
C ASN A 161 -5.04 -16.90 2.62
N MET A 162 -4.28 -17.02 1.54
CA MET A 162 -4.76 -16.93 0.16
C MET A 162 -5.33 -18.27 -0.32
N ASP A 163 -6.40 -18.17 -1.09
CA ASP A 163 -6.95 -19.32 -1.83
C ASP A 163 -6.12 -19.60 -3.08
N GLU A 164 -6.28 -20.78 -3.68
CA GLU A 164 -5.50 -21.23 -4.84
C GLU A 164 -5.64 -20.29 -6.05
N LEU A 165 -6.86 -19.77 -6.30
CA LEU A 165 -7.11 -18.83 -7.39
C LEU A 165 -6.38 -17.50 -7.18
N GLU A 166 -6.54 -16.89 -6.00
CA GLU A 166 -5.85 -15.64 -5.65
C GLU A 166 -4.32 -15.79 -5.67
N ARG A 167 -3.84 -16.97 -5.25
CA ARG A 167 -2.42 -17.28 -5.27
C ARG A 167 -1.89 -17.33 -6.70
N GLY A 168 -2.62 -17.96 -7.62
CA GLY A 168 -2.27 -17.97 -9.04
C GLY A 168 -2.21 -16.57 -9.65
N GLU A 169 -3.13 -15.68 -9.28
CA GLU A 169 -3.09 -14.27 -9.69
C GLU A 169 -1.83 -13.56 -9.17
N MET A 170 -1.52 -13.71 -7.88
CA MET A 170 -0.36 -13.05 -7.28
C MET A 170 0.97 -13.58 -7.82
N GLU A 171 1.08 -14.89 -8.00
CA GLU A 171 2.28 -15.53 -8.56
C GLU A 171 2.54 -15.05 -10.00
N PHE A 172 1.49 -14.76 -10.77
CA PHE A 172 1.64 -14.17 -12.11
C PHE A 172 2.33 -12.79 -12.05
N GLY A 173 1.82 -11.85 -11.25
CA GLY A 173 2.46 -10.53 -11.15
C GLY A 173 3.85 -10.57 -10.53
N GLU A 174 4.08 -11.42 -9.52
CA GLU A 174 5.42 -11.65 -8.96
C GLU A 174 6.39 -12.16 -10.03
N THR A 175 5.95 -13.10 -10.87
CA THR A 175 6.77 -13.65 -11.96
C THR A 175 7.10 -12.58 -12.99
N ILE A 176 6.12 -11.79 -13.44
CA ILE A 176 6.34 -10.72 -14.42
C ILE A 176 7.29 -9.66 -13.88
N GLY A 177 7.12 -9.22 -12.63
CA GLY A 177 8.05 -8.29 -12.00
C GLY A 177 9.46 -8.86 -11.87
N PHE A 178 9.59 -10.11 -11.45
CA PHE A 178 10.89 -10.77 -11.35
C PHE A 178 11.61 -10.83 -12.71
N GLN A 179 10.87 -11.16 -13.79
CA GLN A 179 11.43 -11.14 -15.15
C GLN A 179 11.83 -9.73 -15.59
N PHE A 180 11.01 -8.72 -15.28
CA PHE A 180 11.34 -7.31 -15.54
C PHE A 180 12.65 -6.90 -14.86
N PHE A 181 12.82 -7.21 -13.57
CA PHE A 181 14.06 -6.93 -12.86
C PHE A 181 15.25 -7.73 -13.41
N GLY A 182 15.05 -9.03 -13.62
CA GLY A 182 16.08 -9.96 -14.08
C GLY A 182 16.63 -9.63 -15.47
N LEU A 183 15.82 -9.01 -16.34
CA LEU A 183 16.25 -8.53 -17.64
C LEU A 183 16.69 -7.06 -17.62
N GLY A 184 15.92 -6.21 -16.93
CA GLY A 184 16.13 -4.76 -16.89
C GLY A 184 17.42 -4.35 -16.20
N ALA A 185 17.75 -4.97 -15.05
CA ALA A 185 18.95 -4.61 -14.31
C ALA A 185 20.25 -4.93 -15.06
N PRO A 186 20.46 -6.15 -15.61
CA PRO A 186 21.63 -6.42 -16.44
C PRO A 186 21.70 -5.55 -17.70
N LEU A 187 20.56 -5.33 -18.36
CA LEU A 187 20.52 -4.52 -19.58
C LEU A 187 20.92 -3.05 -19.32
N TRP A 188 20.39 -2.43 -18.26
CA TRP A 188 20.76 -1.07 -17.88
C TRP A 188 22.24 -1.01 -17.50
N TRP A 189 22.74 -1.98 -16.72
CA TRP A 189 24.16 -2.04 -16.38
C TRP A 189 25.07 -2.11 -17.63
N ILE A 190 24.74 -2.96 -18.61
CA ILE A 190 25.48 -3.05 -19.88
C ILE A 190 25.40 -1.72 -20.66
N ALA A 191 24.21 -1.12 -20.76
CA ALA A 191 24.01 0.15 -21.45
C ALA A 191 24.84 1.28 -20.82
N HIS A 192 24.94 1.32 -19.49
CA HIS A 192 25.79 2.27 -18.78
C HIS A 192 27.27 2.06 -19.12
N ARG A 193 27.75 0.80 -19.12
CA ARG A 193 29.13 0.47 -19.50
C ARG A 193 29.47 0.84 -20.95
N GLY A 194 28.47 0.81 -21.84
CA GLY A 194 28.61 1.25 -23.23
C GLY A 194 28.52 2.77 -23.43
N GLY A 195 28.24 3.55 -22.38
CA GLY A 195 28.03 5.00 -22.47
C GLY A 195 26.66 5.40 -23.04
N PHE A 196 25.71 4.46 -23.12
CA PHE A 196 24.36 4.70 -23.66
C PHE A 196 23.34 5.11 -22.59
N ALA A 197 23.63 4.87 -21.31
CA ALA A 197 22.71 5.13 -20.19
C ALA A 197 23.44 5.72 -18.97
N PRO A 198 22.73 6.45 -18.10
CA PRO A 198 23.27 6.91 -16.82
C PRO A 198 23.57 5.73 -15.88
N GLU A 199 24.29 6.01 -14.79
CA GLU A 199 24.58 5.03 -13.74
C GLU A 199 23.27 4.38 -13.24
N PRO A 200 23.21 3.04 -13.12
CA PRO A 200 22.01 2.35 -12.67
C PRO A 200 21.63 2.73 -11.23
N ASP A 201 20.37 3.13 -11.05
CA ASP A 201 19.79 3.41 -9.74
C ASP A 201 18.93 2.23 -9.27
N LEU A 202 19.35 1.62 -8.16
CA LEU A 202 18.67 0.47 -7.55
C LEU A 202 17.26 0.81 -7.03
N MET A 203 17.05 2.02 -6.51
CA MET A 203 15.74 2.46 -6.02
C MET A 203 14.76 2.61 -7.17
N ILE A 204 15.18 3.23 -8.29
CA ILE A 204 14.36 3.36 -9.49
C ILE A 204 14.00 1.97 -10.03
N MET A 205 14.98 1.07 -10.12
CA MET A 205 14.75 -0.30 -10.59
C MET A 205 13.77 -1.06 -9.69
N PHE A 206 13.90 -0.92 -8.37
CA PHE A 206 13.00 -1.53 -7.40
C PHE A 206 11.57 -1.00 -7.56
N VAL A 207 11.38 0.32 -7.62
CA VAL A 207 10.05 0.93 -7.79
C VAL A 207 9.42 0.52 -9.12
N ALA A 208 10.19 0.54 -10.21
CA ALA A 208 9.71 0.09 -11.53
C ALA A 208 9.28 -1.39 -11.50
N THR A 209 10.06 -2.24 -10.83
CA THR A 209 9.74 -3.67 -10.66
C THR A 209 8.42 -3.86 -9.92
N VAL A 210 8.24 -3.17 -8.79
CA VAL A 210 6.98 -3.24 -8.01
C VAL A 210 5.81 -2.72 -8.84
N ALA A 211 5.97 -1.61 -9.56
CA ALA A 211 4.94 -1.05 -10.43
C ALA A 211 4.52 -2.03 -11.53
N VAL A 212 5.49 -2.69 -12.18
CA VAL A 212 5.24 -3.72 -13.20
C VAL A 212 4.53 -4.93 -12.60
N SER A 213 4.93 -5.42 -11.41
CA SER A 213 4.23 -6.51 -10.73
C SER A 213 2.76 -6.16 -10.43
N VAL A 214 2.52 -4.95 -9.92
CA VAL A 214 1.16 -4.48 -9.60
C VAL A 214 0.33 -4.34 -10.88
N ALA A 215 0.89 -3.75 -11.94
CA ALA A 215 0.21 -3.61 -13.22
C ALA A 215 -0.16 -4.98 -13.83
N ALA A 216 0.75 -5.96 -13.76
CA ALA A 216 0.49 -7.32 -14.22
C ALA A 216 -0.63 -8.01 -13.42
N ASN A 217 -0.64 -7.84 -12.08
CA ASN A 217 -1.72 -8.34 -11.23
C ASN A 217 -3.06 -7.69 -11.57
N MET A 218 -3.08 -6.37 -11.80
CA MET A 218 -4.29 -5.65 -12.18
C MET A 218 -4.81 -6.09 -13.55
N TYR A 219 -3.92 -6.24 -14.54
CA TYR A 219 -4.27 -6.74 -15.86
C TYR A 219 -4.93 -8.12 -15.77
N ARG A 220 -4.35 -9.03 -14.98
CA ARG A 220 -4.86 -10.39 -14.80
C ARG A 220 -6.23 -10.45 -14.13
N LYS A 221 -6.54 -9.50 -13.23
CA LYS A 221 -7.84 -9.39 -12.57
C LYS A 221 -8.95 -8.86 -13.48
N VAL A 222 -8.59 -8.12 -14.53
CA VAL A 222 -9.54 -7.52 -15.48
C VAL A 222 -9.78 -8.42 -16.69
N SER A 223 -8.82 -9.27 -17.05
CA SER A 223 -8.89 -10.22 -18.19
C SER A 223 -9.59 -11.53 -17.84
#